data_AF-A0AAV9P3S6-F1
#
_entry.id   AF-A0AAV9P3S6-F1
#
_cell.length_a   1.000
_cell.length_b   1.000
_cell.length_c   1.000
_cell.angle_alpha   90.00
_cell.angle_beta   90.00
_cell.angle_gamma   90.00
#
_symmetry.space_group_name_H-M   'P 1'
#
loop_
_entity.id
_entity.type
_entity.pdbx_description
1 polymer ?
#
loop_
_entity_poly.entity_id
_entity_poly.type
_entity_poly.pdbx_seq_one_letter_code
_entity_poly.pdbx_strand_id
1 'polypeptide(L)'
;MEPSATENKPATIHHLTIRRQMHEELSRLPNYAFYEGTLQNDVATKRNLEDVQPGLAAALTDILKSIGNNGPFVESILRRHYIVINGTRVTNEITQSKVVHEHCRFFCTHMFERLHEIFGDTFREKVLVLVAHGESLKYWNACLHEIMNRRRLSTKHVPEVSTIESAQVRGAVYTINDFTIQQMLDKRDAGFMIDHHRFNTGITRAEAVQTTLGGNCEGRFLSMSMDIGPGAGEFRGCPIPVVHFRDHLVNNQVTYAYNEKMPESEYPAHLRQDSVVV
;
A
#
# COMPACT_ATOMS: atom_id res chain seq x y z
N MET A 1 -22.09 7.03 60.57
CA MET A 1 -22.25 6.53 59.19
C MET A 1 -21.06 7.04 58.42
N GLU A 2 -20.04 6.20 58.25
CA GLU A 2 -18.91 6.54 57.36
C GLU A 2 -19.33 6.28 55.91
N PRO A 3 -18.97 7.17 54.97
CA PRO A 3 -19.25 6.96 53.56
C PRO A 3 -18.34 5.87 53.01
N SER A 4 -18.95 4.76 52.56
CA SER A 4 -18.30 3.68 51.84
C SER A 4 -17.66 4.22 50.56
N ALA A 5 -16.33 4.28 50.52
CA ALA A 5 -15.56 4.54 49.32
C ALA A 5 -15.80 3.39 48.32
N THR A 6 -16.53 3.68 47.25
CA THR A 6 -16.67 2.76 46.12
C THR A 6 -15.32 2.66 45.41
N GLU A 7 -14.68 1.50 45.58
CA GLU A 7 -13.44 1.11 44.92
C GLU A 7 -13.68 1.04 43.39
N ASN A 8 -13.31 2.10 42.67
CA ASN A 8 -13.34 2.15 41.21
C ASN A 8 -12.26 1.22 40.66
N LYS A 9 -12.57 -0.08 40.51
CA LYS A 9 -11.71 -1.00 39.76
C LYS A 9 -11.68 -0.58 38.29
N PRO A 10 -10.50 -0.33 37.70
CA PRO A 10 -10.39 0.00 36.29
C PRO A 10 -10.91 -1.18 35.45
N ALA A 11 -11.70 -0.87 34.43
CA ALA A 11 -12.25 -1.88 33.54
C ALA A 11 -11.13 -2.74 32.93
N THR A 12 -11.30 -4.06 32.97
CA THR A 12 -10.37 -5.00 32.34
C THR A 12 -10.54 -4.93 30.83
N ILE A 13 -9.49 -4.53 30.11
CA ILE A 13 -9.47 -4.50 28.65
C ILE A 13 -9.07 -5.90 28.15
N HIS A 14 -9.94 -6.54 27.37
CA HIS A 14 -9.64 -7.80 26.71
C HIS A 14 -9.11 -7.53 25.29
N HIS A 15 -7.87 -7.90 25.03
CA HIS A 15 -7.26 -7.79 23.70
C HIS A 15 -7.53 -9.04 22.88
N LEU A 16 -8.13 -8.89 21.70
CA LEU A 16 -8.27 -9.97 20.72
C LEU A 16 -6.95 -10.13 19.96
N THR A 17 -6.27 -11.25 20.17
CA THR A 17 -4.93 -11.51 19.60
C THR A 17 -4.95 -12.44 18.40
N ILE A 18 -6.06 -13.14 18.11
CA ILE A 18 -6.16 -14.09 17.00
C ILE A 18 -6.57 -13.36 15.71
N ARG A 19 -5.77 -13.51 14.66
CA ARG A 19 -6.01 -12.95 13.33
C ARG A 19 -6.45 -14.02 12.35
N ARG A 20 -7.55 -13.77 11.64
CA ARG A 20 -8.18 -14.74 10.72
C ARG A 20 -8.20 -14.35 9.24
N GLN A 21 -7.91 -13.08 8.91
CA GLN A 21 -8.11 -12.55 7.55
C GLN A 21 -6.82 -12.43 6.75
N MET A 22 -5.77 -11.86 7.35
CA MET A 22 -4.50 -11.59 6.68
C MET A 22 -3.60 -12.83 6.68
N HIS A 23 -3.02 -13.15 5.52
CA HIS A 23 -2.03 -14.20 5.38
C HIS A 23 -0.84 -13.99 6.32
N GLU A 24 -0.26 -15.06 6.85
CA GLU A 24 0.80 -14.98 7.86
C GLU A 24 2.03 -14.16 7.39
N GLU A 25 2.44 -14.32 6.13
CA GLU A 25 3.54 -13.53 5.53
C GLU A 25 3.25 -12.02 5.57
N LEU A 26 2.00 -11.63 5.33
CA LEU A 26 1.59 -10.23 5.42
C LEU A 26 1.49 -9.76 6.87
N SER A 27 1.12 -10.63 7.80
CA SER A 27 0.90 -10.25 9.19
C SER A 27 2.21 -10.11 9.97
N ARG A 28 3.29 -10.79 9.56
CA ARG A 28 4.61 -10.75 10.24
C ARG A 28 5.10 -9.34 10.53
N LEU A 29 5.21 -8.51 9.49
CA LEU A 29 5.72 -7.15 9.65
C LEU A 29 4.83 -6.31 10.58
N PRO A 30 3.52 -6.11 10.32
CA PRO A 30 2.69 -5.30 11.22
C PRO A 30 2.65 -5.89 12.64
N ASN A 31 2.65 -7.21 12.81
CA ASN A 31 2.67 -7.85 14.13
C ASN A 31 3.92 -7.45 14.93
N TYR A 32 5.10 -7.56 14.32
CA TYR A 32 6.36 -7.13 14.94
C TYR A 32 6.38 -5.62 15.20
N ALA A 33 5.93 -4.86 14.20
CA ALA A 33 6.00 -3.40 14.12
C ALA A 33 5.03 -2.67 15.08
N PHE A 34 3.78 -3.13 15.19
CA PHE A 34 2.69 -2.39 15.84
C PHE A 34 1.99 -3.16 16.96
N TYR A 35 2.23 -4.47 17.07
CA TYR A 35 1.53 -5.33 18.03
C TYR A 35 2.48 -6.15 18.90
N GLU A 36 3.76 -5.77 18.96
CA GLU A 36 4.77 -6.39 19.83
C GLU A 36 4.90 -7.91 19.68
N GLY A 37 4.57 -8.43 18.49
CA GLY A 37 4.58 -9.88 18.22
C GLY A 37 3.43 -10.65 18.89
N THR A 38 2.45 -9.97 19.49
CA THR A 38 1.37 -10.61 20.25
C THR A 38 0.26 -11.19 19.38
N LEU A 39 0.16 -10.82 18.09
CA LEU A 39 -0.84 -11.40 17.20
C LEU A 39 -0.50 -12.85 16.85
N GLN A 40 -1.50 -13.71 16.95
CA GLN A 40 -1.42 -15.11 16.55
C GLN A 40 -2.20 -15.30 15.24
N ASN A 41 -1.62 -16.04 14.30
CA ASN A 41 -2.25 -16.35 13.03
C ASN A 41 -3.10 -17.62 13.16
N ASP A 42 -4.35 -17.56 12.73
CA ASP A 42 -5.23 -18.72 12.60
C ASP A 42 -4.76 -19.64 11.46
N VAL A 43 -5.07 -20.94 11.52
CA VAL A 43 -4.72 -21.90 10.46
C VAL A 43 -5.29 -21.48 9.11
N ALA A 44 -6.47 -20.85 9.08
CA ALA A 44 -7.11 -20.34 7.87
C ALA A 44 -6.27 -19.27 7.12
N THR A 45 -5.26 -18.68 7.79
CA THR A 45 -4.39 -17.67 7.18
C THR A 45 -3.26 -18.26 6.34
N LYS A 46 -3.05 -19.58 6.34
CA LYS A 46 -1.96 -20.27 5.63
C LYS A 46 -2.35 -20.84 4.26
N ARG A 47 -3.33 -20.20 3.61
CA ARG A 47 -3.86 -20.58 2.29
C ARG A 47 -2.92 -20.14 1.18
N ASN A 48 -2.65 -21.00 0.18
CA ASN A 48 -1.80 -20.64 -0.97
C ASN A 48 -2.50 -19.65 -1.90
N LEU A 49 -1.77 -18.97 -2.80
CA LEU A 49 -2.38 -17.98 -3.70
C LEU A 49 -3.41 -18.61 -4.65
N GLU A 50 -3.18 -19.84 -5.08
CA GLU A 50 -4.11 -20.58 -5.94
C GLU A 50 -5.44 -20.90 -5.22
N ASP A 51 -5.39 -21.19 -3.92
CA ASP A 51 -6.58 -21.41 -3.09
C ASP A 51 -7.34 -20.10 -2.80
N VAL A 52 -6.62 -18.97 -2.79
CA VAL A 52 -7.22 -17.64 -2.62
C VAL A 52 -7.97 -17.23 -3.89
N GLN A 53 -7.32 -17.32 -5.03
CA GLN A 53 -7.85 -16.95 -6.33
C GLN A 53 -7.01 -17.64 -7.43
N PRO A 54 -7.61 -18.58 -8.18
CA PRO A 54 -6.90 -19.29 -9.24
C PRO A 54 -6.23 -18.37 -10.26
N GLY A 55 -4.98 -18.67 -10.61
CA GLY A 55 -4.20 -17.88 -11.56
C GLY A 55 -3.60 -16.59 -11.00
N LEU A 56 -3.90 -16.19 -9.76
CA LEU A 56 -3.37 -14.95 -9.16
C LEU A 56 -1.84 -14.94 -9.09
N ALA A 57 -1.22 -16.07 -8.71
CA ALA A 57 0.24 -16.17 -8.67
C ALA A 57 0.89 -15.98 -10.05
N ALA A 58 0.27 -16.54 -11.10
CA ALA A 58 0.72 -16.38 -12.47
C ALA A 58 0.57 -14.92 -12.94
N ALA A 59 -0.58 -14.30 -12.69
CA ALA A 59 -0.82 -12.91 -13.04
C ALA A 59 0.18 -11.95 -12.37
N LEU A 60 0.48 -12.13 -11.08
CA LEU A 60 1.48 -11.31 -10.37
C LEU A 60 2.89 -11.54 -10.93
N THR A 61 3.24 -12.78 -11.23
CA THR A 61 4.51 -13.13 -11.89
C THR A 61 4.65 -12.42 -13.23
N ASP A 62 3.60 -12.42 -14.05
CA ASP A 62 3.61 -11.80 -15.36
C ASP A 62 3.70 -10.27 -15.28
N ILE A 63 3.04 -9.65 -14.29
CA ILE A 63 3.20 -8.21 -14.00
C ILE A 63 4.66 -7.88 -13.68
N LEU A 64 5.32 -8.66 -12.82
CA LEU A 64 6.71 -8.39 -12.44
C LEU A 64 7.68 -8.64 -13.61
N LYS A 65 7.41 -9.64 -14.45
CA LYS A 65 8.18 -9.90 -15.67
C LYS A 65 8.01 -8.81 -16.71
N SER A 66 6.79 -8.27 -16.89
CA SER A 66 6.52 -7.25 -17.91
C SER A 66 7.29 -5.95 -17.66
N ILE A 67 7.66 -5.70 -16.40
CA ILE A 67 8.45 -4.54 -15.99
C ILE A 67 9.96 -4.85 -15.91
N GLY A 68 10.40 -5.96 -16.50
CA GLY A 68 11.82 -6.31 -16.66
C GLY A 68 12.46 -7.03 -15.48
N ASN A 69 11.69 -7.48 -14.48
CA ASN A 69 12.23 -8.21 -13.34
C ASN A 69 12.17 -9.71 -13.61
N ASN A 70 13.34 -10.35 -13.64
CA ASN A 70 13.49 -11.77 -13.90
C ASN A 70 14.08 -12.45 -12.65
N GLY A 71 13.22 -12.98 -11.79
CA GLY A 71 13.63 -13.68 -10.58
C GLY A 71 12.73 -14.89 -10.30
N PRO A 72 13.16 -15.79 -9.39
CA PRO A 72 12.27 -16.83 -8.88
C PRO A 72 11.17 -16.18 -8.05
N PHE A 73 9.99 -16.00 -8.64
CA PHE A 73 8.82 -15.46 -7.96
C PHE A 73 8.14 -16.54 -7.13
N VAL A 74 8.74 -16.85 -5.97
CA VAL A 74 8.12 -17.73 -4.98
C VAL A 74 6.94 -17.03 -4.31
N GLU A 75 6.01 -17.80 -3.75
CA GLU A 75 4.75 -17.26 -3.26
C GLU A 75 4.92 -16.20 -2.15
N SER A 76 5.87 -16.39 -1.23
CA SER A 76 6.18 -15.41 -0.19
C SER A 76 6.55 -14.03 -0.74
N ILE A 77 7.27 -14.00 -1.88
CA ILE A 77 7.64 -12.78 -2.60
C ILE A 77 6.43 -12.16 -3.30
N LEU A 78 5.56 -12.99 -3.89
CA LEU A 78 4.37 -12.52 -4.59
C LEU A 78 3.36 -11.87 -3.65
N ARG A 79 3.31 -12.31 -2.38
CA ARG A 79 2.38 -11.78 -1.38
C ARG A 79 2.66 -10.33 -1.00
N ARG A 80 3.93 -9.91 -0.95
CA ARG A 80 4.27 -8.53 -0.65
C ARG A 80 5.42 -8.03 -1.48
N HIS A 81 5.20 -6.96 -2.23
CA HIS A 81 6.27 -6.32 -2.98
C HIS A 81 6.11 -4.80 -3.09
N TYR A 82 7.24 -4.14 -3.28
CA TYR A 82 7.35 -2.71 -3.54
C TYR A 82 7.78 -2.50 -4.98
N ILE A 83 7.04 -1.71 -5.74
CA ILE A 83 7.41 -1.32 -7.10
C ILE A 83 7.90 0.12 -7.05
N VAL A 84 9.19 0.31 -7.33
CA VAL A 84 9.85 1.61 -7.37
C VAL A 84 9.51 2.27 -8.71
N ILE A 85 8.66 3.28 -8.65
CA ILE A 85 8.20 4.09 -9.77
C ILE A 85 8.61 5.53 -9.49
N ASN A 86 9.68 5.97 -10.14
CA ASN A 86 10.13 7.35 -10.03
C ASN A 86 9.19 8.26 -10.83
N GLY A 87 8.57 9.20 -10.14
CA GLY A 87 7.58 10.11 -10.69
C GLY A 87 7.66 11.50 -10.05
N THR A 88 6.87 12.42 -10.59
CA THR A 88 6.82 13.79 -10.07
C THR A 88 5.70 13.91 -9.05
N ARG A 89 6.04 14.25 -7.81
CA ARG A 89 5.05 14.52 -6.77
C ARG A 89 4.49 15.92 -6.92
N VAL A 90 3.27 16.02 -7.43
CA VAL A 90 2.55 17.28 -7.62
C VAL A 90 1.74 17.59 -6.37
N THR A 91 1.72 18.86 -5.96
CA THR A 91 0.92 19.35 -4.83
C THR A 91 -0.17 20.27 -5.34
N ASN A 92 -1.41 19.99 -4.98
CA ASN A 92 -2.53 20.90 -5.25
C ASN A 92 -2.38 22.14 -4.35
N GLU A 93 -2.25 23.32 -4.93
CA GLU A 93 -1.93 24.56 -4.19
C GLU A 93 -3.00 24.94 -3.17
N ILE A 94 -4.27 24.61 -3.44
CA ILE A 94 -5.40 24.97 -2.58
C ILE A 94 -5.51 24.00 -1.40
N THR A 95 -5.50 22.70 -1.69
CA THR A 95 -5.76 21.66 -0.68
C THR A 95 -4.50 21.11 -0.02
N GLN A 96 -3.31 21.44 -0.55
CA GLN A 96 -2.00 20.88 -0.19
C GLN A 96 -1.93 19.35 -0.32
N SER A 97 -2.90 18.76 -1.02
CA SER A 97 -3.03 17.34 -1.27
C SER A 97 -2.12 16.93 -2.42
N LYS A 98 -1.52 15.74 -2.32
CA LYS A 98 -0.43 15.32 -3.21
C LYS A 98 -0.89 14.21 -4.17
N VAL A 99 -0.22 14.11 -5.32
CA VAL A 99 -0.43 13.05 -6.30
C VAL A 99 0.87 12.72 -7.03
N VAL A 100 1.04 11.46 -7.41
CA VAL A 100 2.08 10.99 -8.33
C VAL A 100 1.37 10.27 -9.47
N HIS A 101 1.27 10.91 -10.63
CA HIS A 101 0.48 10.39 -11.75
C HIS A 101 1.02 9.05 -12.28
N GLU A 102 2.35 8.91 -12.23
CA GLU A 102 3.07 7.74 -12.71
C GLU A 102 2.65 6.46 -11.99
N HIS A 103 2.24 6.52 -10.72
CA HIS A 103 1.74 5.36 -9.98
C HIS A 103 0.44 4.81 -10.58
N CYS A 104 -0.54 5.69 -10.84
CA CYS A 104 -1.81 5.26 -11.42
C CYS A 104 -1.65 4.81 -12.88
N ARG A 105 -0.81 5.52 -13.66
CA ARG A 105 -0.48 5.13 -15.03
C ARG A 105 0.18 3.76 -15.09
N PHE A 106 1.13 3.51 -14.18
CA PHE A 106 1.76 2.20 -14.06
C PHE A 106 0.72 1.10 -13.86
N PHE A 107 -0.21 1.30 -12.91
CA PHE A 107 -1.31 0.36 -12.71
C PHE A 107 -2.14 0.15 -13.98
N CYS A 108 -2.58 1.24 -14.62
CA CYS A 108 -3.42 1.18 -15.81
C CYS A 108 -2.73 0.46 -16.99
N THR A 109 -1.40 0.57 -17.08
CA THR A 109 -0.60 0.04 -18.20
C THR A 109 -0.18 -1.41 -17.96
N HIS A 110 0.30 -1.72 -16.75
CA HIS A 110 0.99 -2.97 -16.45
C HIS A 110 0.18 -3.93 -15.60
N MET A 111 -0.74 -3.43 -14.76
CA MET A 111 -1.46 -4.26 -13.79
C MET A 111 -2.91 -4.52 -14.18
N PHE A 112 -3.60 -3.51 -14.73
CA PHE A 112 -5.05 -3.54 -14.88
C PHE A 112 -5.54 -4.75 -15.65
N GLU A 113 -4.99 -5.04 -16.84
CA GLU A 113 -5.40 -6.18 -17.66
C GLU A 113 -5.30 -7.50 -16.91
N ARG A 114 -4.12 -7.79 -16.35
CA ARG A 114 -3.84 -9.06 -15.67
C ARG A 114 -4.72 -9.25 -14.45
N LEU A 115 -5.00 -8.17 -13.71
CA LEU A 115 -5.90 -8.26 -12.56
C LEU A 115 -7.37 -8.33 -12.97
N HIS A 116 -7.76 -7.67 -14.06
CA HIS A 116 -9.12 -7.77 -14.62
C HIS A 116 -9.40 -9.17 -15.18
N GLU A 117 -8.43 -9.82 -15.83
CA GLU A 117 -8.53 -11.22 -16.27
C GLU A 117 -8.80 -12.18 -15.10
N ILE A 118 -8.23 -11.90 -13.93
CA ILE A 118 -8.37 -12.74 -12.73
C ILE A 118 -9.65 -12.45 -11.96
N PHE A 119 -9.94 -11.18 -11.69
CA PHE A 119 -11.06 -10.81 -10.81
C PHE A 119 -12.35 -10.50 -11.57
N GLY A 120 -12.27 -10.20 -12.87
CA GLY A 120 -13.41 -10.01 -13.75
C GLY A 120 -14.42 -9.00 -13.22
N ASP A 121 -15.59 -9.48 -12.84
CA ASP A 121 -16.68 -8.66 -12.31
C ASP A 121 -16.71 -8.55 -10.77
N THR A 122 -15.78 -9.23 -10.10
CA THR A 122 -15.54 -9.10 -8.65
C THR A 122 -14.36 -8.17 -8.33
N PHE A 123 -13.78 -7.51 -9.35
CA PHE A 123 -12.58 -6.68 -9.20
C PHE A 123 -12.74 -5.60 -8.11
N ARG A 124 -13.89 -4.92 -8.09
CA ARG A 124 -14.19 -3.90 -7.07
C ARG A 124 -14.20 -4.43 -5.64
N GLU A 125 -14.67 -5.66 -5.45
CA GLU A 125 -14.80 -6.29 -4.13
C GLU A 125 -13.46 -6.87 -3.66
N LYS A 126 -12.68 -7.40 -4.59
CA LYS A 126 -11.45 -8.16 -4.32
C LYS A 126 -10.20 -7.29 -4.30
N VAL A 127 -10.21 -6.13 -4.97
CA VAL A 127 -9.04 -5.26 -5.06
C VAL A 127 -9.35 -3.85 -4.57
N LEU A 128 -8.50 -3.38 -3.66
CA LEU A 128 -8.60 -2.06 -3.05
C LEU A 128 -7.31 -1.27 -3.26
N VAL A 129 -7.42 -0.13 -3.95
CA VAL A 129 -6.36 0.87 -4.04
C VAL A 129 -6.50 1.82 -2.84
N LEU A 130 -5.48 1.84 -1.99
CA LEU A 130 -5.37 2.74 -0.86
C LEU A 130 -4.47 3.90 -1.22
N VAL A 131 -5.05 5.08 -1.30
CA VAL A 131 -4.30 6.30 -1.57
C VAL A 131 -4.09 7.09 -0.29
N ALA A 132 -2.94 7.75 -0.20
CA ALA A 132 -2.71 8.66 0.90
C ALA A 132 -3.60 9.92 0.79
N HIS A 133 -3.63 10.54 -0.38
CA HIS A 133 -4.16 11.90 -0.51
C HIS A 133 -5.47 11.96 -1.28
N GLY A 134 -6.31 12.94 -0.95
CA GLY A 134 -7.57 13.18 -1.67
C GLY A 134 -7.37 13.54 -3.14
N GLU A 135 -6.25 14.16 -3.51
CA GLU A 135 -5.96 14.47 -4.93
C GLU A 135 -5.59 13.20 -5.69
N SER A 136 -4.85 12.29 -5.05
CA SER A 136 -4.61 10.95 -5.58
C SER A 136 -5.94 10.19 -5.77
N LEU A 137 -6.87 10.27 -4.81
CA LEU A 137 -8.19 9.63 -4.94
C LEU A 137 -8.92 10.12 -6.20
N LYS A 138 -8.96 11.44 -6.43
CA LYS A 138 -9.61 12.00 -7.62
C LYS A 138 -8.94 11.52 -8.91
N TYR A 139 -7.61 11.57 -8.95
CA TYR A 139 -6.85 11.18 -10.14
C TYR A 139 -7.02 9.70 -10.48
N TRP A 140 -6.88 8.82 -9.49
CA TRP A 140 -7.13 7.38 -9.66
C TRP A 140 -8.54 7.10 -10.18
N ASN A 141 -9.57 7.74 -9.62
CA ASN A 141 -10.94 7.58 -10.11
C ASN A 141 -11.11 8.09 -11.55
N ALA A 142 -10.46 9.20 -11.92
CA ALA A 142 -10.51 9.70 -13.30
C ALA A 142 -9.89 8.70 -14.30
N CYS A 143 -8.73 8.14 -13.99
CA CYS A 143 -8.07 7.13 -14.83
C CYS A 143 -8.92 5.85 -14.97
N LEU A 144 -9.49 5.37 -13.86
CA LEU A 144 -10.37 4.20 -13.90
C LEU A 144 -11.66 4.48 -14.69
N HIS A 145 -12.22 5.68 -14.58
CA HIS A 145 -13.38 6.10 -15.37
C HIS A 145 -13.07 6.13 -16.88
N GLU A 146 -11.87 6.57 -17.26
CA GLU A 146 -11.41 6.53 -18.65
C GLU A 146 -11.30 5.08 -19.16
N ILE A 147 -10.73 4.17 -18.36
CA ILE A 147 -10.69 2.74 -18.69
C ILE A 147 -12.11 2.19 -18.88
N MET A 148 -13.03 2.49 -17.96
CA MET A 148 -14.42 2.08 -18.04
C MET A 148 -15.08 2.54 -19.33
N ASN A 149 -14.92 3.82 -19.69
CA ASN A 149 -15.53 4.39 -20.89
C ASN A 149 -14.94 3.79 -22.16
N ARG A 150 -13.61 3.68 -22.26
CA ARG A 150 -12.93 3.12 -23.44
C ARG A 150 -13.30 1.66 -23.68
N ARG A 151 -13.49 0.89 -22.60
CA ARG A 151 -13.75 -0.57 -22.66
C ARG A 151 -15.21 -0.95 -22.45
N ARG A 152 -16.10 0.02 -22.24
CA ARG A 152 -17.52 -0.19 -21.90
C ARG A 152 -17.71 -1.09 -20.68
N LEU A 153 -16.87 -0.90 -19.66
CA LEU A 153 -16.93 -1.63 -18.40
C LEU A 153 -17.79 -0.88 -17.38
N SER A 154 -18.47 -1.62 -16.51
CA SER A 154 -19.17 -1.05 -15.35
C SER A 154 -18.26 -1.00 -14.11
N THR A 155 -18.73 -0.34 -13.04
CA THR A 155 -17.95 -0.09 -11.82
C THR A 155 -17.47 -1.35 -11.10
N LYS A 156 -18.13 -2.51 -11.31
CA LYS A 156 -17.72 -3.78 -10.71
C LYS A 156 -16.42 -4.35 -11.30
N HIS A 157 -16.08 -3.91 -12.52
CA HIS A 157 -14.90 -4.35 -13.28
C HIS A 157 -13.66 -3.47 -13.08
N VAL A 158 -13.69 -2.56 -12.11
CA VAL A 158 -12.53 -1.75 -11.72
C VAL A 158 -12.34 -1.86 -10.21
N PRO A 159 -11.10 -1.72 -9.70
CA PRO A 159 -10.87 -1.78 -8.27
C PRO A 159 -11.59 -0.62 -7.57
N GLU A 160 -11.83 -0.80 -6.28
CA GLU A 160 -12.20 0.33 -5.44
C GLU A 160 -10.97 1.20 -5.12
N VAL A 161 -11.15 2.51 -5.05
CA VAL A 161 -10.13 3.45 -4.61
C VAL A 161 -10.65 4.17 -3.36
N SER A 162 -9.86 4.18 -2.30
CA SER A 162 -10.25 4.76 -1.01
C SER A 162 -9.05 5.45 -0.35
N THR A 163 -9.29 6.48 0.46
CA THR A 163 -8.21 7.00 1.30
C THR A 163 -7.96 6.04 2.47
N ILE A 164 -6.76 6.10 3.05
CA ILE A 164 -6.41 5.30 4.23
C ILE A 164 -7.40 5.57 5.39
N GLU A 165 -7.83 6.82 5.56
CA GLU A 165 -8.79 7.21 6.59
C GLU A 165 -10.18 6.58 6.38
N SER A 166 -10.65 6.50 5.13
CA SER A 166 -11.94 5.88 4.83
C SER A 166 -11.91 4.35 4.83
N ALA A 167 -10.73 3.73 4.75
CA ALA A 167 -10.57 2.27 4.68
C ALA A 167 -10.39 1.57 6.05
N GLN A 168 -10.60 2.25 7.18
CA GLN A 168 -10.29 1.74 8.53
C GLN A 168 -10.90 0.36 8.88
N VAL A 169 -12.05 0.00 8.31
CA VAL A 169 -12.78 -1.24 8.66
C VAL A 169 -12.73 -2.28 7.52
N ARG A 170 -12.31 -1.89 6.32
CA ARG A 170 -12.45 -2.74 5.13
C ARG A 170 -11.13 -3.35 4.70
N GLY A 171 -11.10 -4.68 4.57
CA GLY A 171 -10.03 -5.43 3.91
C GLY A 171 -10.39 -5.78 2.46
N ALA A 172 -9.39 -6.23 1.71
CA ALA A 172 -9.56 -6.79 0.36
C ALA A 172 -8.56 -7.91 0.13
N VAL A 173 -8.86 -8.82 -0.81
CA VAL A 173 -7.96 -9.92 -1.18
C VAL A 173 -6.59 -9.37 -1.60
N TYR A 174 -6.61 -8.32 -2.41
CA TYR A 174 -5.42 -7.62 -2.88
C TYR A 174 -5.53 -6.12 -2.60
N THR A 175 -4.53 -5.55 -1.93
CA THR A 175 -4.40 -4.09 -1.83
C THR A 175 -3.22 -3.53 -2.63
N ILE A 176 -3.45 -2.37 -3.22
CA ILE A 176 -2.42 -1.56 -3.88
C ILE A 176 -2.30 -0.26 -3.10
N ASN A 177 -1.13 -0.02 -2.51
CA ASN A 177 -0.87 1.14 -1.69
C ASN A 177 -0.15 2.20 -2.51
N ASP A 178 -0.75 3.37 -2.63
CA ASP A 178 -0.13 4.58 -3.18
C ASP A 178 0.01 5.63 -2.07
N PHE A 179 1.18 5.65 -1.46
CA PHE A 179 1.49 6.62 -0.41
C PHE A 179 2.02 7.95 -0.96
N THR A 180 2.16 8.11 -2.28
CA THR A 180 2.68 9.30 -2.96
C THR A 180 4.08 9.76 -2.53
N ILE A 181 4.84 8.89 -1.86
CA ILE A 181 6.20 9.19 -1.42
C ILE A 181 7.16 8.85 -2.55
N GLN A 182 7.98 9.83 -2.91
CA GLN A 182 8.99 9.71 -3.96
C GLN A 182 10.40 9.65 -3.40
N GLN A 183 10.72 10.59 -2.52
CA GLN A 183 12.00 10.70 -1.82
C GLN A 183 11.76 11.01 -0.33
N MET A 184 12.80 10.84 0.47
CA MET A 184 12.79 11.06 1.93
C MET A 184 13.94 12.00 2.31
N LEU A 185 13.98 13.20 1.71
CA LEU A 185 14.98 14.22 2.00
C LEU A 185 14.63 14.97 3.30
N ASP A 186 13.35 15.20 3.55
CA ASP A 186 12.80 15.84 4.73
C ASP A 186 11.70 14.96 5.37
N LYS A 187 11.50 15.07 6.69
CA LYS A 187 10.41 14.38 7.40
C LYS A 187 9.04 14.73 6.80
N ARG A 188 8.88 15.96 6.31
CA ARG A 188 7.68 16.45 5.62
C ARG A 188 7.40 15.72 4.30
N ASP A 189 8.38 15.03 3.74
CA ASP A 189 8.19 14.22 2.53
C ASP A 189 7.32 12.99 2.78
N ALA A 190 7.33 12.43 4.00
CA ALA A 190 6.37 11.39 4.37
C ALA A 190 4.93 11.93 4.46
N GLY A 191 4.75 13.25 4.52
CA GLY A 191 3.45 13.85 4.80
C GLY A 191 2.85 13.27 6.08
N PHE A 192 1.59 12.85 6.02
CA PHE A 192 0.93 12.24 7.17
C PHE A 192 1.28 10.74 7.34
N MET A 193 2.02 10.11 6.42
CA MET A 193 2.46 8.71 6.57
C MET A 193 3.52 8.52 7.66
N ILE A 194 3.92 9.61 8.30
CA ILE A 194 4.62 9.60 9.59
C ILE A 194 3.78 9.04 10.73
N ASP A 195 2.45 9.16 10.63
CA ASP A 195 1.52 8.65 11.62
C ASP A 195 1.49 7.12 11.58
N HIS A 196 1.82 6.50 12.71
CA HIS A 196 1.95 5.06 12.83
C HIS A 196 0.60 4.35 12.67
N HIS A 197 -0.51 4.94 13.13
CA HIS A 197 -1.84 4.36 12.99
C HIS A 197 -2.31 4.37 11.55
N ARG A 198 -2.08 5.46 10.82
CA ARG A 198 -2.40 5.56 9.39
C ARG A 198 -1.55 4.59 8.59
N PHE A 199 -0.26 4.53 8.87
CA PHE A 199 0.64 3.59 8.20
C PHE A 199 0.23 2.13 8.47
N ASN A 200 0.01 1.77 9.73
CA ASN A 200 -0.48 0.44 10.11
C ASN A 200 -1.81 0.12 9.43
N THR A 201 -2.75 1.06 9.39
CA THR A 201 -4.03 0.89 8.67
C THR A 201 -3.78 0.54 7.22
N GLY A 202 -2.97 1.34 6.52
CA GLY A 202 -2.64 1.13 5.11
C GLY A 202 -2.02 -0.24 4.82
N ILE A 203 -1.06 -0.68 5.64
CA ILE A 203 -0.41 -1.98 5.41
C ILE A 203 -1.22 -3.18 5.93
N THR A 204 -2.30 -2.95 6.68
CA THR A 204 -3.07 -4.05 7.30
C THR A 204 -4.36 -4.43 6.56
N ARG A 205 -4.66 -3.82 5.41
CA ARG A 205 -5.90 -4.07 4.66
C ARG A 205 -5.86 -5.29 3.74
N ALA A 206 -4.67 -5.77 3.38
CA ALA A 206 -4.51 -6.91 2.47
C ALA A 206 -4.80 -8.24 3.17
N GLU A 207 -5.67 -9.06 2.60
CA GLU A 207 -5.88 -10.42 3.07
C GLU A 207 -4.84 -11.39 2.50
N ALA A 208 -4.48 -11.27 1.21
CA ALA A 208 -3.60 -12.23 0.55
C ALA A 208 -2.40 -11.59 -0.14
N VAL A 209 -2.59 -10.44 -0.78
CA VAL A 209 -1.54 -9.76 -1.56
C VAL A 209 -1.50 -8.26 -1.26
N GLN A 210 -0.31 -7.70 -1.15
CA GLN A 210 -0.07 -6.27 -0.99
C GLN A 210 1.04 -5.80 -1.95
N THR A 211 0.71 -4.83 -2.79
CA THR A 211 1.68 -4.11 -3.62
C THR A 211 1.75 -2.68 -3.16
N THR A 212 2.95 -2.14 -2.99
CA THR A 212 3.14 -0.70 -2.77
C THR A 212 3.75 -0.07 -4.00
N LEU A 213 3.14 1.01 -4.48
CA LEU A 213 3.65 1.86 -5.55
C LEU A 213 4.25 3.11 -4.90
N GLY A 214 5.53 3.36 -5.15
CA GLY A 214 6.22 4.52 -4.58
C GLY A 214 7.57 4.74 -5.24
N GLY A 215 8.21 5.87 -4.95
CA GLY A 215 9.54 6.16 -5.47
C GLY A 215 10.64 5.42 -4.73
N ASN A 216 11.88 5.79 -5.00
CA ASN A 216 13.03 5.17 -4.35
C ASN A 216 13.15 5.52 -2.85
N CYS A 217 12.36 6.46 -2.33
CA CYS A 217 12.42 6.95 -0.95
C CYS A 217 13.85 7.28 -0.49
N GLU A 218 14.75 7.65 -1.41
CA GLU A 218 16.13 7.97 -1.06
C GLU A 218 16.19 9.25 -0.22
N GLY A 219 17.14 9.28 0.71
CA GLY A 219 17.44 10.47 1.49
C GLY A 219 18.03 10.17 2.86
N ARG A 220 18.23 11.24 3.63
CA ARG A 220 19.00 11.22 4.90
C ARG A 220 18.39 10.37 6.01
N PHE A 221 17.14 9.93 5.87
CA PHE A 221 16.48 9.07 6.85
C PHE A 221 16.70 7.58 6.60
N LEU A 222 17.23 7.17 5.44
CA LEU A 222 17.57 5.76 5.14
C LEU A 222 18.73 5.24 6.00
N SER A 223 19.64 6.11 6.45
CA SER A 223 20.78 5.75 7.29
C SER A 223 20.46 5.74 8.79
N MET A 224 19.23 6.07 9.19
CA MET A 224 18.77 5.94 10.56
C MET A 224 18.35 4.49 10.81
N SER A 225 19.33 3.60 10.84
CA SER A 225 19.15 2.17 11.08
C SER A 225 18.53 1.93 12.46
N MET A 226 17.49 1.11 12.53
CA MET A 226 17.15 0.37 13.74
C MET A 226 18.00 -0.90 13.79
N ASP A 227 18.58 -1.20 14.95
CA ASP A 227 18.99 -2.56 15.26
C ASP A 227 17.72 -3.43 15.29
N ILE A 228 17.58 -4.34 14.32
CA ILE A 228 16.62 -5.44 14.42
C ILE A 228 17.26 -6.48 15.35
N GLY A 229 17.30 -6.15 16.65
CA GLY A 229 17.72 -7.10 17.67
C GLY A 229 16.72 -8.26 17.79
N PRO A 230 17.13 -9.44 18.26
CA PRO A 230 16.28 -10.63 18.37
C PRO A 230 15.20 -10.54 19.49
N GLY A 231 14.89 -9.33 19.98
CA GLY A 231 13.94 -9.08 21.07
C GLY A 231 12.68 -8.37 20.57
N ALA A 232 11.52 -8.83 21.03
CA ALA A 232 10.22 -8.31 20.68
C ALA A 232 10.01 -6.84 21.09
N GLY A 233 9.24 -6.12 20.26
CA GLY A 233 8.39 -5.04 20.72
C GLY A 233 9.09 -3.70 20.94
N GLU A 234 9.24 -2.95 19.85
CA GLU A 234 8.94 -1.51 19.72
C GLU A 234 9.69 -0.96 18.49
N PHE A 235 9.05 -0.09 17.70
CA PHE A 235 9.78 0.92 16.92
C PHE A 235 10.38 1.97 17.88
N ARG A 236 11.28 1.56 18.78
CA ARG A 236 12.05 2.54 19.55
C ARG A 236 13.17 3.06 18.66
N GLY A 237 12.97 4.26 18.12
CA GLY A 237 14.06 5.08 17.57
C GLY A 237 13.91 5.54 16.13
N CYS A 238 12.90 5.08 15.36
CA CYS A 238 12.70 5.60 14.01
C CYS A 238 11.49 6.52 13.87
N PRO A 239 11.70 7.75 13.41
CA PRO A 239 10.63 8.74 13.34
C PRO A 239 9.64 8.52 12.19
N ILE A 240 9.84 7.56 11.27
CA ILE A 240 9.07 7.48 10.01
C ILE A 240 8.81 6.02 9.55
N PRO A 241 7.62 5.44 9.82
CA PRO A 241 7.29 4.03 9.53
C PRO A 241 7.50 3.58 8.08
N VAL A 242 7.21 4.45 7.11
CA VAL A 242 7.28 4.12 5.68
C VAL A 242 8.70 3.86 5.18
N VAL A 243 9.70 4.51 5.76
CA VAL A 243 11.12 4.28 5.44
C VAL A 243 11.49 2.85 5.80
N HIS A 244 11.17 2.43 7.01
CA HIS A 244 11.46 1.09 7.48
C HIS A 244 10.68 -0.01 6.78
N PHE A 245 9.43 0.26 6.44
CA PHE A 245 8.70 -0.65 5.58
C PHE A 245 9.46 -0.89 4.28
N ARG A 246 9.91 0.17 3.61
CA ARG A 246 10.72 0.03 2.41
C ARG A 246 12.03 -0.71 2.68
N ASP A 247 12.79 -0.33 3.70
CA ASP A 247 14.08 -0.97 3.99
C ASP A 247 13.91 -2.47 4.29
N HIS A 248 12.87 -2.84 5.02
CA HIS A 248 12.50 -4.23 5.23
C HIS A 248 12.24 -4.94 3.89
N LEU A 249 11.50 -4.32 2.96
CA LEU A 249 11.24 -4.90 1.64
C LEU A 249 12.49 -4.97 0.74
N VAL A 250 13.41 -4.02 0.87
CA VAL A 250 14.70 -4.05 0.16
C VAL A 250 15.55 -5.21 0.72
N ASN A 251 15.68 -5.33 2.03
CA ASN A 251 16.45 -6.38 2.69
C ASN A 251 15.91 -7.79 2.43
N ASN A 252 14.60 -7.91 2.19
CA ASN A 252 13.95 -9.18 1.81
C ASN A 252 13.88 -9.39 0.29
N GLN A 253 14.54 -8.55 -0.52
CA GLN A 253 14.60 -8.66 -1.98
C GLN A 253 13.22 -8.67 -2.67
N VAL A 254 12.25 -7.95 -2.11
CA VAL A 254 10.88 -7.81 -2.66
C VAL A 254 10.61 -6.41 -3.21
N THR A 255 11.65 -5.77 -3.74
CA THR A 255 11.61 -4.44 -4.34
C THR A 255 12.00 -4.50 -5.81
N TYR A 256 11.20 -3.90 -6.68
CA TYR A 256 11.33 -4.01 -8.14
C TYR A 256 11.34 -2.63 -8.79
N ALA A 257 12.33 -2.35 -9.64
CA ALA A 257 12.44 -1.06 -10.31
C ALA A 257 11.60 -1.00 -11.59
N TYR A 258 10.97 0.14 -11.83
CA TYR A 258 10.33 0.52 -13.09
C TYR A 258 10.91 1.85 -13.57
N ASN A 259 11.56 1.83 -14.74
CA ASN A 259 12.42 2.92 -15.21
C ASN A 259 11.83 3.75 -16.35
N GLU A 260 10.62 3.46 -16.83
CA GLU A 260 10.03 4.25 -17.92
C GLU A 260 9.46 5.57 -17.39
N LYS A 261 9.89 6.68 -17.99
CA LYS A 261 9.36 8.02 -17.69
C LYS A 261 8.05 8.27 -18.43
N MET A 262 7.18 9.07 -17.82
CA MET A 262 5.95 9.53 -18.46
C MET A 262 6.25 10.63 -19.49
N PRO A 263 5.77 10.50 -20.75
CA PRO A 263 5.82 11.59 -21.71
C PRO A 263 4.99 12.77 -21.22
N GLU A 264 5.51 14.00 -21.35
CA GLU A 264 4.86 15.19 -20.81
C GLU A 264 3.47 15.47 -21.41
N SER A 265 3.27 15.05 -22.66
CA SER A 265 1.98 15.12 -23.38
C SER A 265 0.85 14.36 -22.68
N GLU A 266 1.18 13.40 -21.82
CA GLU A 266 0.19 12.57 -21.12
C GLU A 266 -0.25 13.17 -19.78
N TYR A 267 0.36 14.26 -19.28
CA TYR A 267 -0.15 14.93 -18.09
C TYR A 267 -1.50 15.62 -18.40
N PRO A 268 -2.44 15.69 -17.45
CA PRO A 268 -3.62 16.54 -17.56
C PRO A 268 -3.22 17.96 -17.95
N ALA A 269 -4.01 18.63 -18.78
CA ALA A 269 -3.64 19.92 -19.37
C ALA A 269 -3.29 21.00 -18.32
N HIS A 270 -3.84 20.94 -17.11
CA HIS A 270 -3.54 21.89 -16.02
C HIS A 270 -2.25 21.55 -15.24
N LEU A 271 -1.56 20.46 -15.59
CA LEU A 271 -0.37 19.93 -14.89
C LEU A 271 0.85 19.76 -15.82
N ARG A 272 0.74 20.16 -17.10
CA ARG A 272 1.88 20.23 -18.03
C ARG A 272 2.75 21.45 -17.71
N GLN A 273 4.09 21.39 -17.78
CA GLN A 273 4.93 22.53 -17.38
C GLN A 273 4.76 23.75 -18.31
N ASP A 274 4.29 23.52 -19.54
CA ASP A 274 4.01 24.56 -20.54
C ASP A 274 2.66 25.29 -20.35
N SER A 275 1.92 25.02 -19.28
CA SER A 275 0.58 25.59 -19.03
C SER A 275 0.60 27.00 -18.43
N VAL A 276 1.77 27.62 -18.27
CA VAL A 276 1.86 29.03 -17.88
C VAL A 276 1.48 29.86 -19.10
N VAL A 277 0.17 30.12 -19.22
CA VAL A 277 -0.37 31.15 -20.09
C VAL A 277 0.25 32.47 -19.65
N VAL A 278 1.13 33.02 -20.48
CA VAL A 278 1.50 34.45 -20.46
C VAL A 278 0.31 35.25 -20.98
#